data_AF-A0A962SVG3-F1
#
_entry.id   AF-A0A962SVG3-F1
#
_cell.length_a   1.000
_cell.length_b   1.000
_cell.length_c   1.000
_cell.angle_alpha   90.00
_cell.angle_beta   90.00
_cell.angle_gamma   90.00
#
_symmetry.space_group_name_H-M   'P 1'
#
loop_
_entity.id
_entity.type
_entity.pdbx_description
1 polymer ?
#
loop_
_entity_poly.entity_id
_entity_poly.type
_entity_poly.pdbx_seq_one_letter_code
_entity_poly.pdbx_strand_id
1 'polypeptide(L)' 'GKFSVSFEGKIDDFPAYECYATFNGVTKKLFTNSPPPGNTVVDLLGFAKRPVSGSMSFP' A
#
# COMPACT_ATOMS: atom_id res chain seq x y z
N GLY A 1 2.33 -21.73 12.31
CA GLY A 1 0.87 -21.55 12.44
C GLY A 1 0.55 -20.38 11.58
N LYS A 2 -0.40 -20.49 10.64
CA LYS A 2 -0.50 -19.49 9.58
C LYS A 2 -1.06 -18.17 10.11
N PHE A 3 -0.25 -17.12 10.09
CA PHE A 3 -0.70 -15.76 10.40
C PHE A 3 -1.06 -15.04 9.12
N SER A 4 -2.18 -14.33 9.10
CA SER A 4 -2.59 -13.51 7.97
C SER A 4 -2.61 -12.04 8.36
N VAL A 5 -2.10 -11.20 7.48
CA VAL A 5 -2.18 -9.74 7.57
C VAL A 5 -3.04 -9.27 6.41
N SER A 6 -4.06 -8.48 6.71
CA SER A 6 -4.93 -7.84 5.71
C SER A 6 -5.05 -6.35 6.02
N PHE A 7 -5.09 -5.54 4.97
CA PHE A 7 -5.21 -4.09 5.05
C PHE A 7 -6.19 -3.58 4.01
N GLU A 8 -6.94 -2.54 4.40
CA GLU A 8 -7.77 -1.72 3.54
C GLU A 8 -7.58 -0.25 3.91
N GLY A 9 -7.43 0.62 2.91
CA GLY A 9 -7.27 2.05 3.14
C GLY A 9 -7.32 2.87 1.85
N LYS A 10 -6.90 4.13 1.97
CA LYS A 10 -6.79 5.05 0.84
C LYS A 10 -5.40 5.68 0.82
N ILE A 11 -4.90 5.93 -0.38
CA ILE A 11 -3.70 6.72 -0.66
C ILE A 11 -4.06 7.93 -1.53
N ASP A 12 -3.17 8.91 -1.58
CA ASP A 12 -3.30 10.00 -2.54
C ASP A 12 -2.92 9.55 -3.96
N ASP A 13 -3.16 10.47 -4.87
CA ASP A 13 -2.97 10.34 -6.30
C ASP A 13 -1.49 10.47 -6.71
N PHE A 14 -0.65 10.93 -5.80
CA PHE A 14 0.80 11.08 -5.94
C PHE A 14 1.46 11.04 -4.54
N PRO A 15 2.70 10.51 -4.38
CA PRO A 15 3.58 9.88 -5.37
C PRO A 15 3.33 8.37 -5.48
N ALA A 16 4.38 7.56 -5.66
CA ALA A 16 4.30 6.11 -5.55
C ALA A 16 4.27 5.67 -4.08
N TYR A 17 3.53 4.60 -3.81
CA TYR A 17 3.37 4.01 -2.48
C TYR A 17 3.70 2.53 -2.50
N GLU A 18 4.25 2.04 -1.39
CA GLU A 18 4.50 0.63 -1.15
C GLU A 18 4.24 0.28 0.31
N CYS A 19 3.85 -0.97 0.56
CA CYS A 19 3.57 -1.45 1.89
C CYS A 19 4.07 -2.89 2.04
N TYR A 20 4.71 -3.16 3.18
CA TYR A 20 5.28 -4.45 3.52
C TYR A 20 4.90 -4.81 4.95
N ALA A 21 4.78 -6.10 5.21
CA ALA A 21 4.65 -6.65 6.55
C ALA A 21 5.87 -7.52 6.87
N THR A 22 6.34 -7.46 8.11
CA THR A 22 7.43 -8.30 8.61
C THR A 22 6.95 -9.11 9.80
N PHE A 23 7.17 -10.43 9.75
CA PHE A 23 6.86 -11.36 10.83
C PHE A 23 7.95 -12.43 10.92
N ASN A 24 8.48 -12.66 12.13
CA ASN A 24 9.57 -13.61 12.38
C ASN A 24 10.77 -13.47 11.41
N GLY A 25 11.18 -12.23 11.14
CA GLY A 25 12.31 -11.93 10.24
C GLY A 25 12.03 -12.12 8.76
N VAL A 26 10.81 -12.54 8.37
CA VAL A 26 10.38 -12.61 6.97
C VAL A 26 9.62 -11.34 6.62
N THR A 27 10.05 -10.64 5.58
CA THR A 27 9.34 -9.48 5.02
C THR A 27 8.59 -9.89 3.76
N LYS A 28 7.32 -9.49 3.64
CA LYS A 28 6.50 -9.72 2.46
C LYS A 28 5.82 -8.43 2.03
N LYS A 29 5.72 -8.22 0.72
CA LYS A 29 5.02 -7.09 0.12
C LYS A 29 3.50 -7.29 0.21
N LEU A 30 2.79 -6.27 0.67
CA LEU A 30 1.32 -6.19 0.65
C LEU A 30 0.84 -5.49 -0.63
N PHE A 31 1.45 -4.36 -1.00
CA PHE A 31 1.19 -3.71 -2.28
C PHE A 31 2.36 -2.82 -2.73
N THR A 32 2.38 -2.52 -4.02
CA THR A 32 3.15 -1.43 -4.65
C THR A 32 2.21 -0.74 -5.62
N ASN A 33 2.22 0.59 -5.63
CA ASN A 33 1.27 1.38 -6.42
C ASN A 33 1.96 2.64 -6.96
N SER A 34 2.06 2.75 -8.28
CA SER A 34 2.59 3.95 -8.94
C SER A 34 1.51 5.02 -9.04
N PRO A 35 1.88 6.31 -9.06
CA PRO A 35 0.92 7.36 -9.37
C PRO A 35 0.35 7.14 -10.78
N PRO A 36 -0.93 7.44 -11.04
CA PRO A 36 -1.48 7.47 -12.38
C PRO A 36 -0.66 8.42 -13.28
N PRO A 37 -0.52 8.13 -14.58
CA PRO A 37 0.19 9.01 -15.50
C PRO A 37 -0.40 10.43 -15.50
N GLY A 38 0.47 11.43 -15.41
CA GLY A 38 0.07 12.85 -15.40
C GLY A 38 -0.14 13.45 -14.01
N ASN A 39 -0.20 12.62 -12.96
CA ASN A 39 -0.30 13.12 -11.59
C ASN A 39 1.06 13.68 -11.10
N THR A 40 0.99 14.76 -10.34
CA THR A 40 2.13 15.55 -9.88
C THR A 40 2.03 15.85 -8.38
N VAL A 41 2.99 16.59 -7.84
CA VAL A 41 2.99 17.02 -6.43
C VAL A 41 1.72 17.77 -6.01
N VAL A 42 0.98 18.41 -6.93
CA VAL A 42 -0.26 19.13 -6.60
C VAL A 42 -1.41 18.17 -6.26
N ASP A 43 -1.34 16.92 -6.72
CA ASP A 43 -2.33 15.88 -6.44
C ASP A 43 -2.19 15.30 -5.02
N LEU A 44 -1.21 15.79 -4.25
CA LEU A 44 -1.09 15.57 -2.81
C LEU A 44 -2.05 16.47 -2.00
N LEU A 45 -2.58 17.53 -2.61
CA LEU A 45 -3.44 18.47 -1.90
C LEU A 45 -4.84 17.87 -1.66
N GLY A 46 -5.28 17.88 -0.41
CA GLY A 46 -6.60 17.42 0.01
C GLY A 46 -6.53 16.11 0.80
N PHE A 47 -7.52 15.24 0.58
CA PHE A 47 -7.64 13.95 1.25
C PHE A 47 -7.36 12.80 0.29
N ALA A 48 -6.82 11.70 0.82
CA ALA A 48 -6.61 10.45 0.09
C ALA A 48 -7.88 9.92 -0.58
N LYS A 49 -7.77 9.56 -1.87
CA LYS A 49 -8.92 9.19 -2.72
C LYS A 49 -8.83 7.77 -3.27
N ARG A 50 -7.62 7.28 -3.57
CA ARG A 50 -7.42 6.01 -4.26
C ARG A 50 -7.48 4.84 -3.27
N PRO A 51 -8.45 3.92 -3.42
CA PRO A 51 -8.52 2.77 -2.55
C PRO A 51 -7.34 1.83 -2.81
N VAL A 52 -6.77 1.30 -1.73
CA VAL A 52 -5.75 0.26 -1.76
C VAL A 52 -6.08 -0.80 -0.72
N SER A 53 -5.85 -2.05 -1.09
CA SER A 53 -5.95 -3.18 -0.17
C SER A 53 -4.84 -4.17 -0.46
N GLY A 54 -4.53 -5.00 0.53
CA GLY A 54 -3.51 -6.03 0.42
C GLY A 54 -3.71 -7.10 1.47
N SER A 55 -3.34 -8.33 1.14
CA SER A 55 -3.39 -9.45 2.08
C SER A 55 -2.18 -10.36 1.86
N MET A 56 -1.60 -10.86 2.94
CA MET A 56 -0.48 -11.77 2.89
C MET A 56 -0.45 -12.70 4.10
N SER A 57 -0.03 -13.94 3.89
CA SER A 57 0.12 -14.94 4.95
C SER A 57 1.59 -15.26 5.25
N PHE A 58 1.90 -15.48 6.51
CA PHE A 58 3.18 -15.98 7.03
C PHE A 58 3.04 -17.46 7.48
N PRO A 59 4.11 -18.27 7.37
CA PRO A 59 4.12 -19.65 7.86
C PRO A 59 3.82 -19.81 9.37
#